data_AF-A0A2N1DG15-F1
#
_entry.id   AF-A0A2N1DG15-F1
#
_cell.length_a   1.000
_cell.length_b   1.000
_cell.length_c   1.000
_cell.angle_alpha   90.00
_cell.angle_beta   90.00
_cell.angle_gamma   90.00
#
_symmetry.space_group_name_H-M   'P 1'
#
loop_
_entity.id
_entity.type
_entity.pdbx_description
1 polymer ?
#
loop_
_entity_poly.entity_id
_entity_poly.type
_entity_poly.pdbx_seq_one_letter_code
_entity_poly.pdbx_strand_id
1 'polypeptide(L)'
;MVVVLARILDVLADISQDSKIFHLAQEAVILVFALIILIRLNCQVLKHRRHNKQLQVDMAQMSMLSAKAVENLAKAKKEFGEVIAKQFVVWYLSESESEVAWYILKGFNSKEIARYRNLSDKTVRNQLSSVYKKSCI
;
A
#
# COMPACT_ATOMS: atom_id res chain seq x y z
N MET A 1 38.53 6.49 -12.76
CA MET A 1 38.82 6.94 -14.14
C MET A 1 39.36 8.36 -14.16
N VAL A 2 38.64 9.38 -13.66
CA VAL A 2 39.12 10.79 -13.65
C VAL A 2 40.41 11.01 -12.84
N VAL A 3 40.53 10.38 -11.67
CA VAL A 3 41.73 10.52 -10.80
C VAL A 3 43.01 9.97 -11.45
N VAL A 4 42.90 8.90 -12.24
CA VAL A 4 44.05 8.28 -12.93
C VAL A 4 44.53 9.18 -14.08
N LEU A 5 43.60 9.82 -14.79
CA LEU A 5 43.92 10.76 -15.88
C LEU A 5 44.65 12.01 -15.36
N ALA A 6 44.20 12.58 -14.24
CA ALA A 6 44.83 13.77 -13.64
C ALA A 6 46.26 13.48 -13.16
N ARG A 7 46.52 12.27 -12.65
CA ARG A 7 47.87 11.85 -12.24
C ARG A 7 48.85 11.72 -13.41
N ILE A 8 48.39 11.18 -14.54
CA ILE A 8 49.24 11.05 -15.73
C ILE A 8 49.61 12.42 -16.30
N LEU A 9 48.69 13.39 -16.21
CA LEU A 9 48.93 14.79 -16.61
C LEU A 9 49.96 15.50 -15.71
N ASP A 10 49.86 15.35 -14.39
CA ASP A 10 50.85 15.90 -13.45
C ASP A 10 52.24 15.29 -13.67
N VAL A 11 52.32 13.97 -13.86
CA VAL A 11 53.59 13.24 -14.06
C VAL A 11 54.31 13.67 -15.33
N LEU A 12 53.58 14.01 -16.40
CA LEU A 12 54.19 14.52 -17.62
C LEU A 12 54.73 15.95 -17.47
N ALA A 13 54.10 16.77 -16.63
CA ALA A 13 54.47 18.15 -16.40
C ALA A 13 55.71 18.30 -15.51
N ASP A 14 56.00 17.32 -14.64
CA ASP A 14 57.03 17.38 -13.59
C ASP A 14 58.38 16.74 -13.98
N ILE A 15 58.53 16.25 -15.22
CA ILE A 15 59.76 15.62 -15.75
C ILE A 15 60.97 16.58 -15.73
N SER A 16 60.74 17.87 -15.54
CA SER A 16 61.75 18.94 -15.52
C SER A 16 62.29 19.34 -14.15
N GLN A 17 61.80 18.79 -13.01
CA GLN A 17 62.25 19.23 -11.67
C GLN A 17 62.71 18.08 -10.73
N ASP A 18 63.94 18.22 -10.24
CA ASP A 18 64.74 17.18 -9.58
C ASP A 18 64.41 17.02 -8.07
N SER A 19 63.22 16.48 -7.75
CA SER A 19 62.86 16.14 -6.36
C SER A 19 62.11 14.80 -6.25
N LYS A 20 62.69 13.75 -6.85
CA LYS A 20 62.12 12.39 -7.01
C LYS A 20 61.50 11.75 -5.75
N ILE A 21 61.94 12.11 -4.55
CA ILE A 21 61.46 11.49 -3.29
C ILE A 21 60.15 12.14 -2.80
N PHE A 22 60.00 13.45 -2.94
CA PHE A 22 58.79 14.16 -2.49
C PHE A 22 57.58 13.87 -3.40
N HIS A 23 57.78 13.76 -4.72
CA HIS A 23 56.70 13.41 -5.66
C HIS A 23 56.17 11.98 -5.42
N LEU A 24 57.06 11.01 -5.16
CA LEU A 24 56.68 9.62 -4.89
C LEU A 24 55.85 9.49 -3.60
N ALA A 25 56.19 10.28 -2.57
CA ALA A 25 55.44 10.30 -1.32
C ALA A 25 54.02 10.88 -1.50
N GLN A 26 53.89 11.98 -2.26
CA GLN A 26 52.58 12.59 -2.54
C GLN A 26 51.70 11.67 -3.42
N GLU A 27 52.30 10.90 -4.32
CA GLU A 27 51.60 9.89 -5.10
C GLU A 27 50.99 8.79 -4.24
N ALA A 28 51.79 8.21 -3.34
CA ALA A 28 51.34 7.18 -2.44
C ALA A 28 50.17 7.65 -1.55
N VAL A 29 50.21 8.89 -1.06
CA VAL A 29 49.17 9.44 -0.18
C VAL A 29 47.81 9.50 -0.88
N ILE A 30 47.72 10.05 -2.09
CA ILE A 30 46.41 10.14 -2.80
C ILE A 30 45.91 8.75 -3.18
N LEU A 31 46.80 7.82 -3.53
CA LEU A 31 46.43 6.44 -3.87
C LEU A 31 45.81 5.74 -2.66
N VAL A 32 46.38 5.92 -1.47
CA VAL A 32 45.85 5.41 -0.20
C VAL A 32 44.49 6.04 0.13
N PHE A 33 44.34 7.36 0.00
CA PHE A 33 43.05 8.02 0.23
C PHE A 33 41.96 7.54 -0.73
N ALA A 34 42.28 7.38 -2.01
CA ALA A 34 41.36 6.87 -3.02
C ALA A 34 40.92 5.42 -2.71
N LEU A 35 41.86 4.57 -2.28
CA LEU A 35 41.60 3.19 -1.86
C LEU A 35 40.66 3.13 -0.64
N ILE A 36 40.91 3.97 0.36
CA ILE A 36 40.06 4.07 1.57
C ILE A 36 38.63 4.48 1.20
N ILE A 37 38.46 5.49 0.35
CA ILE A 37 37.14 5.96 -0.12
C ILE A 37 36.42 4.86 -0.89
N LEU A 38 37.12 4.16 -1.81
CA LEU A 38 36.55 3.08 -2.60
C LEU A 38 36.09 1.89 -1.72
N ILE A 39 36.90 1.49 -0.74
CA ILE A 39 36.57 0.41 0.20
C ILE A 39 35.38 0.81 1.07
N ARG A 40 35.35 2.03 1.60
CA ARG A 40 34.23 2.57 2.39
C ARG A 40 32.93 2.56 1.58
N LEU A 41 32.93 3.07 0.35
CA LEU A 41 31.77 3.09 -0.54
C LEU A 41 31.26 1.70 -0.88
N ASN A 42 32.15 0.77 -1.24
CA ASN A 42 31.75 -0.60 -1.54
C ASN A 42 31.17 -1.31 -0.31
N CYS A 43 31.77 -1.12 0.88
CA CYS A 43 31.21 -1.64 2.12
C CYS A 43 29.84 -1.02 2.45
N GLN A 44 29.67 0.28 2.21
CA GLN A 44 28.41 1.00 2.45
C GLN A 44 27.31 0.49 1.51
N VAL A 45 27.62 0.32 0.22
CA VAL A 45 26.69 -0.21 -0.79
C VAL A 45 26.26 -1.64 -0.47
N LEU A 46 27.19 -2.50 -0.03
CA LEU A 46 26.87 -3.87 0.36
C LEU A 46 26.00 -3.93 1.63
N LYS A 47 26.19 -3.00 2.59
CA LYS A 47 25.32 -2.87 3.77
C LYS A 47 23.93 -2.33 3.43
N HIS A 48 23.83 -1.31 2.58
CA HIS A 48 22.53 -0.76 2.16
C HIS A 48 21.70 -1.72 1.31
N ARG A 49 22.36 -2.62 0.55
CA ARG A 49 21.66 -3.69 -0.19
C ARG A 49 20.90 -4.65 0.73
N ARG A 50 21.31 -4.82 1.99
CA ARG A 50 20.57 -5.67 2.96
C ARG A 50 19.29 -5.00 3.46
N HIS A 51 19.34 -3.71 3.78
CA HIS A 51 18.15 -2.95 4.19
C HIS A 51 17.11 -2.85 3.06
N ASN A 52 17.53 -2.61 1.81
CA ASN A 52 16.59 -2.55 0.70
C ASN A 52 15.90 -3.89 0.41
N LYS A 53 16.60 -5.01 0.58
CA LYS A 53 15.99 -6.34 0.43
C LYS A 53 15.03 -6.68 1.56
N GLN A 54 15.36 -6.30 2.80
CA GLN A 54 14.46 -6.49 3.94
C GLN A 54 13.16 -5.70 3.76
N LEU A 55 13.24 -4.44 3.34
CA LEU A 55 12.06 -3.62 3.05
C LEU A 55 11.14 -4.26 1.99
N GLN A 56 11.69 -4.89 0.95
CA GLN A 56 10.87 -5.58 -0.06
C GLN A 56 10.17 -6.83 0.49
N VAL A 57 10.84 -7.58 1.38
CA VAL A 57 10.24 -8.76 2.03
C VAL A 57 9.15 -8.35 3.02
N ASP A 58 9.36 -7.28 3.78
CA ASP A 58 8.38 -6.77 4.73
C ASP A 58 7.11 -6.26 4.02
N MET A 59 7.26 -5.58 2.87
CA MET A 59 6.11 -5.16 2.05
C MET A 59 5.31 -6.35 1.50
N ALA A 60 5.99 -7.43 1.12
CA ALA A 60 5.33 -8.66 0.64
C ALA A 60 4.55 -9.37 1.75
N GLN A 61 5.06 -9.35 2.99
CA GLN A 61 4.34 -9.89 4.14
C GLN A 61 3.13 -9.02 4.51
N MET A 62 3.30 -7.69 4.50
CA MET A 62 2.22 -6.74 4.80
C MET A 62 1.06 -6.85 3.78
N SER A 63 1.37 -7.07 2.50
CA SER A 63 0.35 -7.23 1.45
C SER A 63 -0.40 -8.56 1.54
N MET A 64 0.26 -9.65 1.96
CA MET A 64 -0.43 -10.92 2.22
C MET A 64 -1.37 -10.84 3.44
N LEU A 65 -0.93 -10.16 4.50
CA LEU A 65 -1.76 -9.94 5.69
C LEU A 65 -2.99 -9.08 5.35
N SER A 66 -2.82 -8.01 4.56
CA SER A 66 -3.93 -7.17 4.14
C SER A 66 -4.89 -7.91 3.21
N ALA A 67 -4.39 -8.71 2.27
CA ALA A 67 -5.22 -9.54 1.39
C ALA A 67 -6.08 -10.54 2.19
N LYS A 68 -5.48 -11.22 3.16
CA LYS A 68 -6.21 -12.17 4.03
C LYS A 68 -7.24 -11.45 4.91
N ALA A 69 -6.92 -10.27 5.42
CA ALA A 69 -7.87 -9.45 6.18
C ALA A 69 -9.07 -9.02 5.31
N VAL A 70 -8.81 -8.56 4.08
CA VAL A 70 -9.87 -8.21 3.13
C VAL A 70 -10.74 -9.42 2.77
N GLU A 71 -10.14 -10.58 2.55
CA GLU A 71 -10.86 -11.83 2.29
C GLU A 71 -11.76 -12.23 3.47
N ASN A 72 -11.23 -12.18 4.70
CA ASN A 72 -11.99 -12.48 5.90
C ASN A 72 -13.14 -11.50 6.11
N LEU A 73 -12.92 -10.20 5.88
CA LEU A 73 -13.98 -9.19 5.93
C LEU A 73 -15.05 -9.44 4.86
N ALA A 74 -14.66 -9.83 3.65
CA ALA A 74 -15.60 -10.17 2.58
C ALA A 74 -16.44 -11.40 2.94
N LYS A 75 -15.83 -12.44 3.52
CA LYS A 75 -16.55 -13.62 4.03
C LYS A 75 -17.52 -13.26 5.14
N ALA A 76 -17.06 -12.53 6.16
CA ALA A 76 -17.91 -12.09 7.28
C ALA A 76 -19.10 -11.24 6.80
N LYS A 77 -18.88 -10.33 5.83
CA LYS A 77 -19.95 -9.53 5.23
C LYS A 77 -20.97 -10.38 4.48
N LYS A 78 -20.50 -11.41 3.76
CA LYS A 78 -21.38 -12.35 3.05
C LYS A 78 -22.24 -13.15 4.03
N GLU A 79 -21.62 -13.74 5.05
CA GLU A 79 -22.30 -14.50 6.10
C GLU A 79 -23.35 -13.64 6.82
N PHE A 80 -22.99 -12.40 7.17
CA PHE A 80 -23.92 -11.44 7.77
C PHE A 80 -25.11 -11.13 6.85
N GLY A 81 -24.87 -10.92 5.56
CA GLY A 81 -25.92 -10.68 4.57
C GLY A 81 -26.86 -11.89 4.41
N GLU A 82 -26.34 -13.11 4.48
CA GLU A 82 -27.13 -14.34 4.45
C GLU A 82 -28.02 -14.47 5.70
N VAL A 83 -27.50 -14.11 6.88
CA VAL A 83 -28.29 -14.09 8.12
C VAL A 83 -29.45 -13.09 8.03
N ILE A 84 -29.20 -11.88 7.52
CA ILE A 84 -30.27 -10.88 7.29
C ILE A 84 -31.33 -11.42 6.33
N ALA A 85 -30.90 -12.01 5.21
CA ALA A 85 -31.83 -12.56 4.21
C ALA A 85 -32.71 -13.67 4.80
N LYS A 86 -32.15 -14.54 5.65
CA LYS A 86 -32.94 -15.54 6.39
C LYS A 86 -33.95 -14.89 7.33
N GLN A 87 -33.59 -13.81 8.02
CA GLN A 87 -34.52 -13.09 8.89
C GLN A 87 -35.70 -12.48 8.11
N PHE A 88 -35.46 -11.98 6.89
CA PHE A 88 -36.54 -11.46 6.04
C PHE A 88 -37.55 -12.54 5.63
N VAL A 89 -37.08 -13.78 5.44
CA VAL A 89 -37.94 -14.95 5.22
C VAL A 89 -38.76 -15.27 6.47
N VAL A 90 -38.14 -15.24 7.66
CA VAL A 90 -38.82 -15.47 8.95
C VAL A 90 -39.91 -14.44 9.20
N TRP A 91 -39.68 -13.18 8.84
CA TRP A 91 -40.69 -12.11 8.94
C TRP A 91 -41.74 -12.13 7.82
N TYR A 92 -41.69 -13.10 6.89
CA TYR A 92 -42.61 -13.19 5.76
C TYR A 92 -42.71 -11.88 4.96
N LEU A 93 -41.55 -11.25 4.70
CA LEU A 93 -41.48 -10.07 3.84
C LEU A 93 -41.74 -10.47 2.38
N SER A 94 -42.53 -9.68 1.67
CA SER A 94 -42.63 -9.77 0.21
C SER A 94 -41.32 -9.28 -0.44
N GLU A 95 -41.13 -9.58 -1.72
CA GLU A 95 -39.95 -9.12 -2.48
C GLU A 95 -39.79 -7.59 -2.41
N SER A 96 -40.90 -6.87 -2.60
CA SER A 96 -40.93 -5.41 -2.52
C SER A 96 -40.57 -4.86 -1.14
N GLU A 97 -41.01 -5.54 -0.07
CA GLU A 97 -40.70 -5.16 1.32
C GLU A 97 -39.24 -5.46 1.67
N SER A 98 -38.73 -6.61 1.22
CA SER A 98 -37.34 -7.02 1.42
C SER A 98 -36.36 -6.05 0.75
N GLU A 99 -36.69 -5.57 -0.44
CA GLU A 99 -35.90 -4.54 -1.12
C GLU A 99 -35.84 -3.24 -0.30
N VAL A 100 -36.99 -2.74 0.17
CA VAL A 100 -37.04 -1.54 1.01
C VAL A 100 -36.26 -1.74 2.32
N ALA A 101 -36.40 -2.90 2.96
CA ALA A 101 -35.65 -3.25 4.16
C ALA A 101 -34.13 -3.26 3.92
N TRP A 102 -33.67 -3.77 2.77
CA TRP A 102 -32.27 -3.72 2.36
C TRP A 102 -31.75 -2.29 2.20
N TYR A 103 -32.53 -1.38 1.60
CA TYR A 103 -32.12 0.02 1.47
C TYR A 103 -32.05 0.72 2.83
N ILE A 104 -32.99 0.43 3.73
CA ILE A 104 -32.96 1.01 5.09
C ILE A 104 -31.73 0.53 5.85
N LEU A 105 -31.37 -0.76 5.77
CA LEU A 105 -30.13 -1.29 6.36
C LEU A 105 -28.86 -0.64 5.78
N LYS A 106 -28.92 -0.18 4.53
CA LYS A 106 -27.84 0.58 3.89
C LYS A 106 -27.83 2.07 4.27
N GLY A 107 -28.82 2.55 5.04
CA GLY A 107 -28.91 3.92 5.53
C GLY A 107 -29.68 4.90 4.62
N PHE A 108 -30.40 4.40 3.61
CA PHE A 108 -31.21 5.27 2.74
C PHE A 108 -32.48 5.73 3.45
N ASN A 109 -32.92 6.96 3.19
CA ASN A 109 -34.22 7.45 3.65
C ASN A 109 -35.36 7.11 2.67
N SER A 110 -36.62 7.24 3.11
CA SER A 110 -37.79 6.85 2.31
C SER A 110 -37.90 7.60 0.97
N LYS A 111 -37.48 8.87 0.91
CA LYS A 111 -37.49 9.68 -0.31
C LYS A 111 -36.41 9.23 -1.30
N GLU A 112 -35.24 8.86 -0.80
CA GLU A 112 -34.15 8.32 -1.64
C GLU A 112 -34.53 6.98 -2.25
N ILE A 113 -35.15 6.10 -1.45
CA ILE A 113 -35.66 4.80 -1.91
C ILE A 113 -36.75 5.01 -2.96
N ALA A 114 -37.68 5.94 -2.72
CA ALA A 114 -38.75 6.29 -3.65
C ALA A 114 -38.17 6.76 -4.99
N ARG A 115 -37.15 7.63 -4.97
CA ARG A 115 -36.44 8.09 -6.16
C ARG A 115 -35.70 6.95 -6.87
N TYR A 116 -35.02 6.08 -6.13
CA TYR A 116 -34.25 4.98 -6.71
C TYR A 116 -35.14 3.92 -7.37
N ARG A 117 -36.31 3.64 -6.78
CA ARG A 117 -37.28 2.66 -7.30
C ARG A 117 -38.35 3.25 -8.22
N ASN A 118 -38.33 4.55 -8.51
CA ASN A 118 -39.39 5.25 -9.24
C ASN A 118 -40.79 5.02 -8.64
N LEU A 119 -40.88 5.03 -7.31
CA LEU A 119 -42.13 4.88 -6.54
C LEU A 119 -42.47 6.17 -5.81
N SER A 120 -43.72 6.30 -5.33
CA SER A 120 -44.08 7.43 -4.46
C SER A 120 -43.54 7.24 -3.03
N ASP A 121 -43.16 8.34 -2.36
CA ASP A 121 -42.72 8.30 -0.94
C ASP A 121 -43.80 7.67 -0.04
N LYS A 122 -45.08 7.90 -0.35
CA LYS A 122 -46.21 7.28 0.37
C LYS A 122 -46.19 5.75 0.24
N THR A 123 -45.92 5.23 -0.95
CA THR A 123 -45.83 3.77 -1.19
C THR A 123 -44.68 3.16 -0.40
N VAL A 124 -43.49 3.78 -0.41
CA VAL A 124 -42.33 3.29 0.34
C VAL A 124 -42.58 3.34 1.85
N ARG A 125 -43.21 4.39 2.36
CA ARG A 125 -43.59 4.50 3.79
C ARG A 125 -44.59 3.42 4.21
N ASN A 126 -45.55 3.09 3.35
CA ASN A 126 -46.49 2.00 3.61
C ASN A 126 -45.76 0.64 3.68
N GLN A 127 -44.86 0.37 2.73
CA GLN A 127 -44.02 -0.85 2.73
C GLN A 127 -43.15 -0.92 3.99
N LEU A 128 -42.52 0.20 4.37
CA LEU A 128 -41.69 0.29 5.57
C LEU A 128 -42.49 0.04 6.85
N SER A 129 -43.71 0.57 6.92
CA SER A 129 -44.61 0.36 8.06
C SER A 129 -45.03 -1.12 8.18
N SER A 130 -45.22 -1.80 7.05
CA SER A 130 -45.48 -3.24 7.02
C SER A 130 -44.26 -4.03 7.52
N VAL A 131 -43.05 -3.68 7.07
CA VAL A 131 -41.79 -4.29 7.55
C VAL A 131 -41.66 -4.16 9.06
N TYR A 132 -41.84 -2.96 9.64
CA TYR A 132 -41.73 -2.77 11.08
C TYR A 132 -42.76 -3.58 11.87
N LYS A 133 -43.99 -3.73 11.36
CA LYS A 133 -45.01 -4.55 12.02
C LYS A 133 -44.63 -6.03 12.01
N LYS A 134 -44.13 -6.51 10.87
CA LYS A 134 -43.72 -7.91 10.69
C LYS A 134 -42.46 -8.26 11.47
N SER A 135 -41.57 -7.31 11.70
CA SER A 135 -40.34 -7.53 12.48
C SER A 135 -40.54 -7.63 13.99
N CYS A 136 -41.68 -7.15 14.50
CA CYS A 136 -42.04 -7.21 15.92
C CYS A 136 -42.73 -8.53 16.33
N ILE A 137 -42.93 -9.45 15.38
CA ILE A 137 -43.48 -10.80 15.60
C ILE A 137 -42.32 -11.75 15.90
#